data_AF-A0A1R3XHM6-F1
#
_entry.id   AF-A0A1R3XHM6-F1
#
_cell.length_a   1.000
_cell.length_b   1.000
_cell.length_c   1.000
_cell.angle_alpha   90.00
_cell.angle_beta   90.00
_cell.angle_gamma   90.00
#
_symmetry.space_group_name_H-M   'P 1'
#
loop_
_entity.id
_entity.type
_entity.pdbx_description
1 polymer ?
#
loop_
_entity_poly.entity_id
_entity_poly.type
_entity_poly.pdbx_seq_one_letter_code
_entity_poly.pdbx_strand_id
1 'polypeptide(L)' 'MRGLLILFFLFAGTSAFAHPGHWAEVAGHGHWVAGAAIALAGLVALWGELKKKKEDAEPEDEELEEENA' A
#
# COMPACT_ATOMS: atom_id res chain seq x y z
N MET A 1 10.87 -21.04 -25.77
CA MET A 1 9.44 -21.39 -25.81
C MET A 1 9.06 -22.54 -24.87
N ARG A 2 9.80 -23.66 -24.86
CA ARG A 2 9.55 -24.79 -23.94
C ARG A 2 9.51 -24.42 -22.45
N GLY A 3 10.50 -23.66 -21.97
CA GLY A 3 10.54 -23.23 -20.57
C GLY A 3 9.38 -22.31 -20.17
N LEU A 4 8.94 -21.43 -21.07
CA LEU A 4 7.78 -20.57 -20.85
C LEU A 4 6.48 -21.38 -20.74
N LEU A 5 6.34 -22.41 -21.58
CA LEU A 5 5.18 -23.31 -21.54
C LEU A 5 5.16 -24.14 -20.27
N ILE A 6 6.31 -24.64 -19.81
CA ILE A 6 6.42 -25.37 -18.55
C ILE A 6 6.06 -24.47 -17.36
N LEU A 7 6.57 -23.23 -17.35
CA LEU A 7 6.23 -22.25 -16.32
C LEU A 7 4.74 -21.94 -16.34
N PHE A 8 4.15 -21.75 -17.52
CA PHE A 8 2.72 -21.50 -17.68
C PHE A 8 1.87 -22.67 -17.15
N PHE A 9 2.22 -23.91 -17.48
CA PHE A 9 1.50 -25.08 -16.99
C PHE A 9 1.70 -25.34 -15.48
N LEU A 10 2.84 -24.94 -14.90
CA LEU A 10 3.04 -24.97 -13.44
C LEU A 10 2.05 -24.05 -12.71
N PHE A 11 1.86 -22.83 -13.21
CA PHE A 11 0.95 -21.85 -12.61
C PHE A 11 -0.52 -22.09 -12.98
N ALA A 12 -0.81 -22.74 -14.12
CA ALA A 12 -2.17 -23.07 -14.52
C ALA A 12 -2.84 -24.13 -13.63
N GLY A 13 -2.06 -24.91 -12.86
CA GLY A 13 -2.54 -26.01 -12.01
C GLY A 13 -3.10 -25.59 -10.64
N THR A 14 -3.17 -24.31 -10.30
CA THR A 14 -3.54 -23.88 -8.94
C THR A 14 -5.06 -23.72 -8.72
N SER A 15 -5.89 -23.95 -9.74
CA SER A 15 -7.35 -23.78 -9.65
C SER A 15 -8.09 -25.11 -9.41
N ALA A 16 -7.54 -26.00 -8.58
CA ALA A 16 -8.37 -27.01 -7.93
C ALA A 16 -9.22 -26.27 -6.89
N PHE A 17 -10.49 -26.00 -7.25
CA PHE A 17 -11.47 -25.24 -6.47
C PHE A 17 -11.85 -26.01 -5.19
N ALA A 18 -10.90 -26.15 -4.25
CA ALA A 18 -11.23 -26.43 -2.86
C ALA A 18 -12.08 -25.23 -2.40
N HIS A 19 -13.29 -25.51 -1.93
CA HIS A 19 -14.25 -24.50 -1.51
C HIS A 19 -13.54 -23.33 -0.79
N PRO A 20 -13.84 -22.05 -1.13
CA PRO A 20 -13.17 -20.89 -0.52
C PRO A 20 -13.18 -20.88 1.02
N GLY A 21 -14.06 -21.68 1.64
CA GLY A 21 -14.18 -21.85 3.09
C GLY A 21 -12.92 -22.34 3.80
N HIS A 22 -12.09 -23.22 3.20
CA HIS A 22 -10.88 -23.71 3.89
C HIS A 22 -9.68 -22.74 3.82
N TRP A 23 -9.69 -21.78 2.89
CA TRP A 23 -8.68 -20.70 2.87
C TRP A 23 -8.90 -19.71 4.00
N ALA A 24 -10.15 -19.52 4.44
CA ALA A 24 -10.48 -18.70 5.59
C ALA A 24 -9.99 -19.31 6.92
N GLU A 25 -9.89 -20.64 7.00
CA GLU A 25 -9.32 -21.33 8.16
C GLU A 25 -7.78 -21.30 8.17
N VAL A 26 -7.12 -21.40 7.02
CA VAL A 26 -5.65 -21.33 6.92
C VAL A 26 -5.11 -19.92 7.15
N ALA A 27 -5.82 -18.89 6.68
CA ALA A 27 -5.52 -17.49 6.96
C ALA A 27 -6.42 -16.97 8.09
N GLY A 28 -6.30 -17.56 9.28
CA GLY A 28 -7.11 -17.18 10.45
C GLY A 28 -7.16 -15.66 10.68
N HIS A 29 -8.27 -15.18 11.23
CA HIS A 29 -8.68 -13.76 11.34
C HIS A 29 -7.54 -12.75 11.62
N GLY A 30 -6.53 -13.10 12.42
CA GLY A 30 -5.38 -12.24 12.71
C GLY A 30 -4.53 -11.85 11.50
N HIS A 31 -4.42 -12.70 10.46
CA HIS A 31 -3.56 -12.42 9.29
C HIS A 31 -4.16 -11.35 8.37
N TRP A 32 -5.48 -11.41 8.12
CA TRP A 32 -6.16 -10.39 7.34
C TRP A 32 -6.26 -9.06 8.09
N VAL A 33 -6.45 -9.10 9.41
CA VAL A 33 -6.41 -7.89 10.26
C VAL A 33 -5.01 -7.27 10.26
N ALA A 34 -3.96 -8.07 10.36
CA ALA A 34 -2.58 -7.59 10.25
C ALA A 34 -2.30 -6.98 8.86
N GLY A 35 -2.74 -7.64 7.79
CA GLY A 35 -2.63 -7.11 6.43
C GLY A 35 -3.38 -5.78 6.24
N ALA A 36 -4.59 -5.68 6.78
CA ALA A 36 -5.39 -4.45 6.76
C ALA A 36 -4.71 -3.33 7.57
N ALA A 37 -4.15 -3.63 8.74
CA ALA A 37 -3.44 -2.67 9.57
C ALA A 37 -2.19 -2.11 8.87
N ILE A 38 -1.42 -2.97 8.21
CA ILE A 38 -0.23 -2.57 7.44
C ILE A 38 -0.65 -1.67 6.26
N ALA A 39 -1.71 -2.05 5.52
CA ALA A 39 -2.22 -1.26 4.42
C ALA A 39 -2.67 0.14 4.88
N LEU A 40 -3.42 0.23 5.98
CA LEU A 40 -3.85 1.49 6.57
C LEU A 40 -2.67 2.36 7.02
N ALA A 41 -1.67 1.77 7.69
CA ALA A 41 -0.47 2.50 8.08
C ALA A 41 0.28 3.07 6.87
N GLY A 42 0.37 2.30 5.77
CA GLY A 42 0.94 2.76 4.52
C GLY A 42 0.19 3.94 3.90
N LEU A 43 -1.15 3.90 3.89
CA LEU A 43 -1.98 5.00 3.39
C LEU A 43 -1.81 6.28 4.21
N VAL A 44 -1.74 6.18 5.55
CA VAL A 44 -1.51 7.33 6.42
C VAL A 44 -0.12 7.93 6.20
N ALA A 45 0.91 7.10 6.07
CA ALA A 45 2.27 7.56 5.79
C ALA A 45 2.35 8.30 4.46
N LEU A 46 1.73 7.76 3.40
CA LEU A 46 1.66 8.42 2.09
C LEU A 46 0.86 9.73 2.14
N TRP A 47 -0.25 9.76 2.90
CA TRP A 47 -1.06 10.96 3.02
C TRP A 47 -0.33 12.09 3.77
N GLY A 48 0.43 11.75 4.83
CA GLY A 48 1.27 12.70 5.54
C GLY A 48 2.33 13.35 4.65
N GLU A 49 3.00 12.56 3.82
CA GLU A 49 3.99 13.05 2.84
C GLU A 49 3.35 13.96 1.78
N LEU A 50 2.16 13.59 1.28
CA LEU A 50 1.43 14.41 0.31
C LEU A 50 0.91 15.73 0.90
N LYS A 51 0.59 15.76 2.20
CA LYS A 51 0.14 16.98 2.89
C LYS A 51 1.30 17.95 3.12
N LYS A 52 2.49 17.44 3.51
CA LYS A 52 3.70 18.26 3.65
C LYS A 52 4.06 18.97 2.35
N LYS A 53 4.00 18.28 1.22
CA LYS A 53 4.24 18.90 -0.10
C LYS A 53 3.21 19.97 -0.50
N LYS A 54 2.04 20.00 0.14
CA LYS A 54 1.05 21.07 -0.08
C LYS A 54 1.28 22.26 0.84
N GLU A 55 1.83 22.04 2.03
CA GLU A 55 2.15 23.10 2.99
C GLU A 55 3.47 23.80 2.61
N ASP A 56 4.47 23.08 2.09
CA ASP A 56 5.71 23.65 1.48
C ASP A 56 5.47 24.44 0.18
N ALA A 57 4.22 24.53 -0.28
CA ALA A 57 3.84 25.29 -1.47
C ALA A 57 3.15 26.62 -1.13
N GLU A 58 3.06 26.99 0.15
CA GLU A 58 2.72 28.36 0.57
C GLU A 58 4.00 29.22 0.59
N PRO A 59 4.00 30.43 -0.01
CA PRO A 59 5.19 31.27 -0.05
C PRO A 59 5.52 31.81 1.35
N GLU A 60 6.77 31.60 1.78
CA GLU A 60 7.42 32.33 2.87
C GLU A 60 7.60 33.81 2.44
N ASP A 61 6.55 34.62 2.54
CA ASP A 61 6.59 36.09 2.31
C ASP A 61 6.09 36.83 3.57
N GLU A 62 6.66 36.58 4.75
CA GLU A 62 6.35 37.35 5.97
C GLU A 62 7.58 37.61 6.88
N GLU A 63 8.74 38.01 6.32
CA GLU A 63 9.91 38.34 7.17
C GLU A 63 10.79 39.52 6.69
N LEU A 64 10.26 40.52 5.96
CA LEU A 64 11.06 41.67 5.47
C LEU A 64 10.45 43.08 5.66
N GLU A 65 9.56 43.33 6.65
CA GLU A 65 8.99 44.69 6.86
C GLU A 65 9.16 45.31 8.27
N GLU A 66 10.07 44.82 9.14
CA GLU A 66 10.31 45.43 10.48
C GLU A 66 11.65 46.16 10.67
N GLU A 67 12.42 46.44 9.60
CA GLU A 67 13.69 47.20 9.69
C GLU A 67 13.70 48.49 8.85
N ASN A 68 12.69 49.37 8.96
CA ASN A 68 12.80 50.79 8.57
C ASN A 68 11.67 51.68 9.11
N ALA A 69 11.57 51.81 10.44
CA ALA A 69 10.72 52.81 11.11
C ALA A 69 11.57 53.80 11.93
#